data_AF-A0A7J4J3E1-F1
#
_entry.id   AF-A0A7J4J3E1-F1
#
_cell.length_a   1.000
_cell.length_b   1.000
_cell.length_c   1.000
_cell.angle_alpha   90.00
_cell.angle_beta   90.00
_cell.angle_gamma   90.00
#
_symmetry.space_group_name_H-M   'P 1'
#
loop_
_entity.id
_entity.type
_entity.pdbx_description
1 polymer ?
#
loop_
_entity_poly.entity_id
_entity_poly.type
_entity_poly.pdbx_seq_one_letter_code
_entity_poly.pdbx_strand_id
1 'polypeptide(L)' 'MASVNMQSREMFVRSVAFFIYGVGLASLFIWCIMQGIMLHLQGNGAGAFPFYFLGWVSGIGGLALYWQAKELFHFAEISK' A
#
# COMPACT_ATOMS: atom_id res chain seq x y z
N MET A 1 -1.21 -21.00 -27.05
CA MET A 1 -1.82 -21.44 -25.78
C MET A 1 -0.85 -21.33 -24.59
N ALA A 2 0.41 -21.76 -24.70
CA ALA A 2 1.40 -21.62 -23.61
C ALA A 2 1.73 -20.16 -23.22
N SER A 3 1.79 -19.23 -24.19
CA SER A 3 2.09 -17.81 -23.95
C SER A 3 1.03 -17.09 -23.12
N VAL A 4 -0.26 -17.39 -23.35
CA VAL A 4 -1.40 -16.79 -22.62
C VAL A 4 -1.39 -17.21 -21.15
N ASN A 5 -1.05 -18.46 -20.86
CA ASN A 5 -0.96 -18.98 -19.49
C ASN A 5 0.18 -18.37 -18.68
N MET A 6 1.28 -17.96 -19.33
CA MET A 6 2.38 -17.27 -18.64
C MET A 6 1.97 -15.83 -18.29
N GLN A 7 1.30 -15.13 -19.20
CA GLN A 7 0.83 -13.76 -18.98
C GLN A 7 -0.20 -13.66 -17.85
N SER A 8 -1.17 -14.59 -17.80
CA SER A 8 -2.19 -14.61 -16.73
C SER A 8 -1.59 -14.87 -15.35
N ARG A 9 -0.61 -15.78 -15.26
CA ARG A 9 0.11 -16.08 -14.02
C ARG A 9 0.90 -14.89 -13.51
N GLU A 10 1.58 -14.17 -14.40
CA GLU A 10 2.33 -12.96 -14.04
C GLU A 10 1.41 -11.86 -13.50
N MET A 11 0.29 -11.60 -14.18
CA MET A 11 -0.71 -10.63 -13.71
C MET A 11 -1.26 -11.00 -12.33
N PHE A 12 -1.58 -12.28 -12.11
CA PHE A 12 -2.07 -12.76 -10.81
C PHE A 12 -1.05 -12.53 -9.69
N VAL A 13 0.22 -12.90 -9.91
CA VAL A 13 1.28 -12.69 -8.92
C VAL A 13 1.46 -11.20 -8.61
N ARG A 14 1.39 -10.34 -9.63
CA ARG A 14 1.50 -8.89 -9.46
C ARG A 14 0.32 -8.31 -8.67
N SER A 15 -0.90 -8.78 -8.93
CA SER A 15 -2.09 -8.42 -8.14
C SER A 15 -1.98 -8.84 -6.67
N VAL A 16 -1.50 -10.05 -6.41
CA VAL A 16 -1.28 -10.55 -5.04
C VAL A 16 -0.21 -9.71 -4.33
N ALA A 17 0.88 -9.36 -5.02
CA ALA A 17 1.92 -8.50 -4.45
C ALA A 17 1.38 -7.11 -4.09
N PHE A 18 0.60 -6.48 -4.98
CA PHE A 18 -0.04 -5.20 -4.71
C PHE A 18 -1.02 -5.26 -3.53
N PHE A 19 -1.77 -6.34 -3.40
CA PHE A 19 -2.62 -6.56 -2.23
C PHE A 19 -1.80 -6.62 -0.93
N ILE A 20 -0.75 -7.44 -0.89
CA ILE A 20 0.11 -7.59 0.29
C ILE A 20 0.76 -6.26 0.67
N TYR A 21 1.35 -5.55 -0.29
CA TYR A 21 1.97 -4.25 -0.02
C TYR A 21 0.93 -3.21 0.41
N GLY A 22 -0.26 -3.21 -0.19
CA GLY A 22 -1.35 -2.32 0.22
C GLY A 22 -1.79 -2.55 1.67
N VAL A 23 -2.01 -3.80 2.06
CA VAL A 23 -2.35 -4.17 3.45
C VAL A 23 -1.22 -3.79 4.42
N GLY A 24 0.04 -4.04 4.03
CA GLY A 24 1.20 -3.68 4.83
C GLY A 24 1.29 -2.17 5.08
N LEU A 25 1.14 -1.36 4.03
CA LEU A 25 1.17 0.10 4.14
C LEU A 25 -0.01 0.66 4.94
N ALA A 26 -1.22 0.11 4.75
CA ALA A 26 -2.38 0.52 5.54
C ALA A 26 -2.22 0.17 7.03
N SER A 27 -1.66 -1.01 7.33
CA SER A 27 -1.39 -1.43 8.71
C SER A 27 -0.32 -0.55 9.35
N LEU A 28 0.76 -0.25 8.61
CA LEU A 28 1.81 0.67 9.04
C LEU A 28 1.25 2.08 9.28
N PHE A 29 0.38 2.57 8.41
CA PHE A 29 -0.29 3.86 8.55
C PHE A 29 -1.02 3.96 9.89
N ILE A 30 -1.94 3.02 10.15
CA ILE A 30 -2.74 3.01 11.39
C ILE A 30 -1.85 2.89 12.61
N TRP A 31 -0.86 1.99 12.57
CA TRP A 31 0.10 1.82 13.67
C TRP A 31 0.85 3.11 13.99
N CYS A 32 1.39 3.78 12.97
CA CYS A 32 2.10 5.04 13.10
C CYS A 32 1.20 6.15 13.68
N ILE A 33 -0.04 6.28 13.21
CA ILE A 33 -0.98 7.26 13.76
C ILE A 33 -1.27 6.97 15.24
N MET A 34 -1.51 5.70 15.62
CA MET A 34 -1.74 5.33 17.01
C MET A 34 -0.55 5.70 17.91
N GLN A 35 0.67 5.34 17.50
CA GLN A 35 1.89 5.66 18.28
C GLN A 35 2.13 7.16 18.40
N GLY A 36 1.92 7.90 17.30
CA GLY A 36 2.03 9.37 17.30
C GLY A 36 1.03 10.02 18.27
N ILE A 37 -0.23 9.56 18.26
CA ILE A 37 -1.27 10.06 19.17
C ILE A 37 -0.91 9.74 20.62
N MET A 38 -0.50 8.50 20.92
CA MET A 38 -0.12 8.09 22.29
C MET A 38 1.03 8.95 22.84
N LEU A 39 2.08 9.19 22.05
CA LEU A 39 3.21 10.02 22.47
C LEU A 39 2.82 11.49 22.67
N HIS A 40 1.94 12.01 21.81
CA HIS A 40 1.43 13.37 21.96
C HIS A 40 0.61 13.53 23.24
N LEU A 41 -0.24 12.55 23.56
CA LEU A 41 -1.03 12.52 24.80
C LEU A 41 -0.15 12.38 26.06
N GLN A 42 1.02 11.77 25.94
CA GLN A 42 2.03 11.69 27.02
C GLN A 42 2.87 12.97 27.17
N GLY A 43 2.59 14.02 26.38
CA GLY A 43 3.34 15.28 26.40
C GLY A 43 4.65 15.25 25.59
N ASN A 44 4.95 14.14 24.90
CA ASN A 44 6.15 14.00 24.05
C ASN A 44 5.82 14.26 22.57
N GLY A 45 5.46 15.51 22.25
CA GLY A 45 5.13 15.91 20.89
C GLY A 45 6.30 15.76 19.90
N ALA A 46 7.54 15.99 20.34
CA ALA A 46 8.72 15.83 19.49
C ALA A 46 8.94 14.37 19.08
N GLY A 47 8.73 13.43 20.00
CA GLY A 47 8.79 11.99 19.72
C GLY A 47 7.64 11.49 18.84
N ALA A 48 6.51 12.19 18.79
CA ALA A 48 5.37 11.84 17.94
C ALA A 48 5.61 12.17 16.44
N PHE A 49 6.44 13.18 16.14
CA PHE A 49 6.64 13.65 14.77
C PHE A 49 7.16 12.57 13.80
N PRO A 50 8.19 11.76 14.14
CA PRO A 50 8.64 10.67 13.28
C PRO A 50 7.53 9.67 12.93
N PHE A 51 6.63 9.36 13.88
CA PHE A 51 5.52 8.45 13.63
C PHE A 51 4.52 9.06 12.65
N TYR A 52 4.15 10.34 12.82
CA TYR A 52 3.28 11.01 11.84
C TYR A 52 3.91 11.11 10.45
N PHE A 53 5.21 11.37 10.37
CA PHE A 53 5.93 11.39 9.11
C PHE A 53 5.92 10.02 8.41
N LEU A 54 6.22 8.94 9.14
CA LEU A 54 6.15 7.58 8.60
C LEU A 54 4.73 7.17 8.22
N GLY A 55 3.73 7.58 9.01
CA GLY A 55 2.32 7.47 8.66
C GLY A 55 2.03 8.16 7.32
N TRP A 56 2.41 9.42 7.17
CA TRP A 56 2.23 10.16 5.92
C TRP A 56 2.92 9.48 4.71
N VAL A 57 4.18 9.02 4.87
CA VAL A 57 4.90 8.28 3.82
C VAL A 57 4.16 7.00 3.44
N SER A 58 3.66 6.24 4.41
CA SER A 58 2.88 5.02 4.15
C SER A 58 1.57 5.30 3.40
N GLY A 59 0.91 6.43 3.70
CA GLY A 59 -0.29 6.89 2.99
C GLY A 59 -0.01 7.26 1.53
N ILE A 60 1.08 7.99 1.26
CA ILE A 60 1.53 8.30 -0.11
C ILE A 60 1.90 7.02 -0.86
N GLY A 61 2.61 6.10 -0.21
CA GLY A 61 2.95 4.80 -0.78
C GLY A 61 1.70 4.02 -1.18
N GLY A 62 0.66 4.03 -0.33
CA GLY A 62 -0.63 3.41 -0.63
C GLY A 62 -1.32 4.04 -1.85
N LEU A 63 -1.30 5.37 -1.96
CA LEU A 63 -1.85 6.07 -3.13
C LEU A 63 -1.08 5.75 -4.43
N ALA A 64 0.25 5.71 -4.36
CA ALA A 64 1.09 5.32 -5.50
C ALA A 64 0.83 3.87 -5.93
N LEU A 65 0.63 2.95 -4.98
CA LEU A 65 0.22 1.57 -5.24
C LEU A 65 -1.16 1.49 -5.88
N TYR A 66 -2.12 2.31 -5.45
CA TYR A 66 -3.44 2.37 -6.06
C TYR A 66 -3.38 2.82 -7.52
N TRP A 67 -2.56 3.82 -7.85
CA TRP A 67 -2.37 4.22 -9.25
C TRP A 67 -1.75 3.11 -10.10
N GLN A 68 -0.76 2.40 -9.59
CA GLN A 68 -0.18 1.25 -10.29
C GLN A 68 -1.18 0.09 -10.43
N ALA A 69 -2.02 -0.14 -9.42
CA ALA A 69 -3.04 -1.19 -9.46
C ALA A 69 -4.14 -0.88 -10.48
N LYS A 70 -4.48 0.39 -10.69
CA LYS A 70 -5.43 0.82 -11.73
C LYS A 70 -5.02 0.39 -13.13
N GLU A 71 -3.73 0.40 -13.44
CA GLU A 71 -3.23 -0.03 -14.75
C GLU A 71 -3.50 -1.52 -15.00
N LEU A 72 -3.46 -2.38 -13.96
CA LEU A 72 -3.80 -3.80 -14.11
C LEU A 72 -5.28 -4.03 -14.44
N PHE A 73 -6.19 -3.19 -13.96
CA PHE A 73 -7.62 -3.33 -14.29
C PHE A 73 -7.89 -3.06 -15.77
N HIS A 74 -7.13 -2.15 -16.39
CA HIS A 74 -7.25 -1.87 -17.82
C HIS A 74 -6.86 -3.08 -18.69
N PHE A 75 -5.83 -3.83 -18.30
CA PHE A 75 -5.45 -5.07 -19.00
C PHE A 75 -6.47 -6.21 -18.83
N ALA A 76 -7.15 -6.27 -17.68
CA ALA A 76 -8.23 -7.24 -17.48
C ALA A 76 -9.46 -6.94 -18.36
N GLU A 77 -9.67 -5.68 -18.73
CA GLU A 77 -10.79 -5.24 -19.58
C GLU A 77 -10.54 -5.53 -21.06
N ILE A 78 -9.29 -5.41 -21.54
CA ILE A 78 -8.88 -5.73 -22.92
C ILE A 78 -8.89 -7.25 -23.19
N SER A 79 -8.78 -8.07 -22.15
CA SER A 79 -8.76 -9.54 -22.24
C SER A 79 -10.16 -10.19 -22.33
N LYS A 80 -11.25 -9.43 -22.23
CA LYS A 80 -12.62 -9.92 -22.50
C LYS A 80 -12.92 -9.91 -23.99
#